data_AF-A0ABD6RVK0-F1
#
_entry.id   AF-A0ABD6RVK0-F1
#
_cell.length_a   1.000
_cell.length_b   1.000
_cell.length_c   1.000
_cell.angle_alpha   90.00
_cell.angle_beta   90.00
_cell.angle_gamma   90.00
#
_symmetry.space_group_name_H-M   'P 1'
#
loop_
_entity.id
_entity.type
_entity.pdbx_description
1 polymer ?
#
loop_
_entity_poly.entity_id
_entity_poly.type
_entity_poly.pdbx_seq_one_letter_code
_entity_poly.pdbx_strand_id
1 'polypeptide(L)'
;MNKFAIIHMQKFQISDVQGIQKHNQRQGKSKSNLDIDYSKSEQNYDLLNQQKIRYESTIKQEINERVKRKPRANSVVLSEFVVTASPDYMHSLSLEEQKRYFESSLAFLQKRYGKQNTLYA
;
A
#
# COMPACT_ATOMS: atom_id res chain seq x y z
N MET A 1 -25.94 -1.51 12.48
CA MET A 1 -25.01 -0.69 11.67
C MET A 1 -24.50 -1.55 10.53
N ASN A 2 -24.47 -1.04 9.30
CA ASN A 2 -24.05 -1.84 8.13
C ASN A 2 -22.54 -2.05 8.14
N LYS A 3 -22.11 -3.28 7.84
CA LYS A 3 -20.69 -3.66 7.74
C LYS A 3 -20.32 -3.72 6.26
N PHE A 4 -19.39 -2.88 5.84
CA PHE A 4 -18.89 -2.84 4.47
C PHE A 4 -17.42 -3.25 4.44
N ALA A 5 -17.07 -4.10 3.48
CA ALA A 5 -15.69 -4.22 3.03
C ALA A 5 -15.41 -3.04 2.08
N ILE A 6 -14.28 -2.37 2.26
CA ILE A 6 -13.91 -1.18 1.50
C ILE A 6 -12.62 -1.49 0.75
N ILE A 7 -12.68 -1.40 -0.57
CA ILE A 7 -11.50 -1.42 -1.43
C ILE A 7 -11.58 -0.25 -2.40
N HIS A 8 -10.63 0.66 -2.29
CA HIS A 8 -10.55 1.85 -3.13
C HIS A 8 -9.20 1.91 -3.81
N MET A 9 -9.20 2.12 -5.14
CA MET A 9 -7.98 2.19 -5.93
C MET A 9 -7.70 3.62 -6.38
N GLN A 10 -6.46 4.05 -6.23
CA GLN A 10 -5.98 5.33 -6.74
C GLN A 10 -4.75 5.14 -7.64
N LYS A 11 -4.71 5.93 -8.73
CA LYS A 11 -3.65 5.88 -9.74
C LYS A 11 -2.62 6.97 -9.47
N PHE A 12 -1.35 6.61 -9.60
CA PHE A 12 -0.23 7.50 -9.30
C PHE A 12 0.82 7.52 -10.40
N GLN A 13 1.37 8.70 -10.63
CA GLN A 13 2.52 8.94 -11.50
C GLN A 13 3.82 8.78 -10.69
N ILE A 14 4.96 8.72 -11.39
CA ILE A 14 6.26 8.51 -10.74
C ILE A 14 6.61 9.63 -9.74
N SER A 15 6.14 10.85 -9.99
CA SER A 15 6.34 12.01 -9.10
C SER A 15 5.65 11.85 -7.74
N ASP A 16 4.57 11.08 -7.66
CA ASP A 16 3.78 10.91 -6.45
C ASP A 16 4.38 9.85 -5.51
N VAL A 17 5.12 8.89 -6.09
CA VAL A 17 5.63 7.69 -5.41
C VAL A 17 6.49 8.03 -4.20
N GLN A 18 7.31 9.07 -4.26
CA GLN A 18 8.15 9.45 -3.12
C GLN A 18 7.31 9.88 -1.90
N GLY A 19 6.20 10.60 -2.13
CA GLY A 19 5.28 11.01 -1.06
C GLY A 19 4.60 9.80 -0.43
N ILE A 20 4.11 8.88 -1.26
CA ILE A 20 3.47 7.62 -0.83
C ILE A 20 4.45 6.78 -0.01
N GLN A 21 5.68 6.60 -0.49
CA GLN A 21 6.71 5.86 0.24
C GLN A 21 6.97 6.47 1.62
N LYS A 22 7.14 7.79 1.69
CA LYS A 22 7.39 8.47 2.97
C LYS A 22 6.22 8.28 3.93
N HIS A 23 5.00 8.36 3.42
CA HIS A 23 3.80 8.13 4.21
C HIS A 23 3.70 6.68 4.71
N ASN A 24 3.74 5.69 3.81
CA ASN A 24 3.54 4.27 4.13
C ASN A 24 4.63 3.75 5.07
N GLN A 25 5.89 4.10 4.82
CA GLN A 25 7.02 3.65 5.64
C GLN A 25 7.35 4.57 6.83
N ARG A 26 6.45 5.51 7.15
CA ARG A 26 6.57 6.50 8.26
C ARG A 26 7.93 7.21 8.29
N GLN A 27 8.40 7.68 7.13
CA GLN A 27 9.65 8.42 7.00
C GLN A 27 9.39 9.91 7.29
N GLY A 28 9.65 10.31 8.54
CA GLY A 28 9.37 11.65 9.04
C GLY A 28 7.96 11.80 9.62
N LYS A 29 7.61 13.01 10.04
CA LYS A 29 6.30 13.33 10.61
C LYS A 29 5.47 14.15 9.62
N SER A 30 4.22 13.73 9.42
CA SER A 30 3.20 14.50 8.73
C SER A 30 2.91 15.81 9.46
N LYS A 31 2.75 16.90 8.70
CA LYS A 31 2.33 18.21 9.22
C LYS A 31 0.82 18.45 9.06
N SER A 32 0.14 17.66 8.24
CA SER A 32 -1.27 17.86 7.88
C SER A 32 -2.19 16.79 8.45
N ASN A 33 -1.71 15.56 8.65
CA ASN A 33 -2.49 14.50 9.28
C ASN A 33 -2.18 14.44 10.77
N LEU A 34 -3.06 15.01 11.58
CA LEU A 34 -2.95 15.06 13.04
C LEU A 34 -3.45 13.78 13.72
N ASP A 35 -4.09 12.87 12.97
CA ASP A 35 -4.64 11.63 13.50
C ASP A 35 -3.60 10.50 13.63
N ILE A 36 -2.38 10.71 13.10
CA ILE A 36 -1.29 9.73 13.20
C ILE A 36 -0.70 9.75 14.61
N ASP A 37 -0.99 8.69 15.36
CA ASP A 37 -0.30 8.38 16.61
C ASP A 37 1.04 7.69 16.33
N TYR A 38 2.13 8.46 16.37
CA TYR A 38 3.47 7.94 16.10
C TYR A 38 3.94 6.90 17.12
N SER A 39 3.40 6.89 18.35
CA SER A 39 3.77 5.90 19.37
C SER A 39 3.35 4.48 18.98
N LYS A 40 2.35 4.36 18.09
CA LYS A 40 1.86 3.08 17.56
C LYS A 40 2.54 2.67 16.25
N SER A 41 3.51 3.46 15.75
CA SER A 41 4.12 3.20 14.44
C SER A 41 4.81 1.84 14.36
N GLU A 42 5.33 1.35 15.48
CA GLU A 42 5.98 0.04 15.60
C GLU A 42 5.02 -1.14 15.47
N GLN A 43 3.71 -0.91 15.60
CA GLN A 43 2.67 -1.92 15.41
C GLN A 43 2.31 -2.12 13.94
N ASN A 44 2.75 -1.22 13.05
CA ASN A 44 2.56 -1.37 11.61
C ASN A 44 3.50 -2.45 11.07
N TYR A 45 3.06 -3.16 10.03
CA TYR A 45 3.82 -4.21 9.37
C TYR A 45 3.65 -4.12 7.86
N ASP A 46 4.63 -4.66 7.13
CA ASP A 46 4.56 -4.89 5.69
C ASP A 46 4.46 -6.40 5.47
N LEU A 47 3.44 -6.84 4.73
CA LEU A 47 3.15 -8.24 4.45
C LEU A 47 4.03 -8.81 3.32
N LEU A 48 4.72 -7.97 2.55
CA LEU A 48 5.55 -8.37 1.41
C LEU A 48 7.04 -8.16 1.66
N ASN A 49 7.42 -7.13 2.41
CA ASN A 49 8.82 -6.73 2.59
C ASN A 49 9.26 -6.85 4.05
N GLN A 50 10.37 -7.55 4.29
CA GLN A 50 10.97 -7.64 5.62
C GLN A 50 11.65 -6.33 6.06
N GLN A 51 12.06 -5.50 5.09
CA GLN A 51 12.73 -4.23 5.33
C GLN A 51 12.10 -3.15 4.45
N LYS A 52 12.30 -1.89 4.85
CA LYS A 52 11.85 -0.74 4.06
C LYS A 52 12.54 -0.75 2.69
N ILE A 53 11.75 -0.56 1.64
CA ILE A 53 12.23 -0.51 0.26
C ILE A 53 12.14 0.91 -0.32
N ARG A 54 12.78 1.11 -1.47
CA ARG A 54 12.68 2.36 -2.24
C ARG A 54 11.71 2.16 -3.40
N TYR A 55 10.46 2.59 -3.23
CA TYR A 55 9.37 2.33 -4.19
C TYR A 55 9.72 2.82 -5.60
N GLU A 56 10.25 4.05 -5.71
CA GLU A 56 10.60 4.63 -7.01
C GLU A 56 11.68 3.82 -7.73
N SER A 57 12.69 3.34 -7.00
CA SER A 57 13.77 2.51 -7.54
C SER A 57 13.22 1.17 -8.03
N THR A 58 12.41 0.50 -7.23
CA THR A 58 11.81 -0.80 -7.60
C THR A 58 10.88 -0.66 -8.81
N ILE A 59 10.02 0.35 -8.83
CA ILE A 59 9.11 0.60 -9.97
C ILE A 59 9.91 0.86 -11.25
N LYS A 60 10.97 1.69 -11.19
CA LYS A 60 11.82 1.95 -12.37
C LYS A 60 12.53 0.68 -12.85
N GLN A 61 13.01 -0.16 -11.94
CA GLN A 61 13.62 -1.42 -12.29
C GLN A 61 12.62 -2.33 -13.02
N GLU A 62 11.43 -2.53 -12.45
CA GLU A 62 10.38 -3.35 -13.06
C GLU A 62 9.93 -2.84 -14.44
N ILE A 63 9.82 -1.51 -14.59
CA ILE A 63 9.54 -0.89 -15.89
C ILE A 63 10.66 -1.18 -16.88
N ASN A 64 11.92 -1.00 -16.49
CA ASN A 64 13.06 -1.22 -17.38
C ASN A 64 13.19 -2.68 -17.82
N GLU A 65 12.88 -3.64 -16.94
CA GLU A 65 12.93 -5.07 -17.23
C GLU A 65 11.79 -5.52 -18.16
N ARG A 66 10.60 -4.93 -18.02
CA ARG A 66 9.38 -5.41 -18.70
C ARG A 66 8.97 -4.57 -19.91
N VAL A 67 9.40 -3.31 -19.99
CA VAL A 67 8.95 -2.34 -21.00
C VAL A 67 10.10 -1.94 -21.91
N LYS A 68 9.98 -2.28 -23.20
CA LYS A 68 11.01 -2.00 -24.23
C LYS A 68 11.19 -0.51 -24.58
N ARG A 69 10.22 0.34 -24.25
CA ARG A 69 10.22 1.78 -24.55
C ARG A 69 10.01 2.58 -23.29
N LYS A 70 10.67 3.73 -23.19
CA LYS A 70 10.48 4.66 -22.08
C LYS A 70 8.99 5.04 -21.96
N PRO A 71 8.36 4.83 -20.78
CA PRO A 71 6.99 5.26 -20.56
C PRO A 71 6.85 6.78 -20.69
N ARG A 72 5.64 7.24 -21.04
CA ARG A 72 5.32 8.68 -21.03
C ARG A 72 5.47 9.23 -19.62
N ALA A 73 5.83 10.51 -19.49
CA ALA A 73 6.02 11.16 -18.19
C ALA A 73 4.76 11.10 -17.29
N ASN A 74 3.57 11.18 -17.90
CA ASN A 74 2.28 11.11 -17.21
C ASN A 74 1.71 9.68 -17.11
N SER A 75 2.51 8.64 -17.35
CA SER A 75 2.05 7.27 -17.22
C SER A 75 1.73 6.96 -15.77
N VAL A 76 0.64 6.24 -15.55
CA VAL A 76 0.35 5.63 -14.25
C VAL A 76 1.36 4.51 -14.04
N VAL A 77 2.16 4.62 -13.00
CA VAL A 77 3.20 3.63 -12.65
C VAL A 77 2.83 2.80 -11.43
N LEU A 78 1.84 3.25 -10.65
CA LEU A 78 1.35 2.60 -9.44
C LEU A 78 -0.17 2.75 -9.35
N SER A 79 -0.84 1.65 -9.06
CA SER A 79 -2.25 1.63 -8.65
C SER A 79 -2.30 1.14 -7.20
N GLU A 80 -2.44 2.07 -6.25
CA GLU A 80 -2.50 1.74 -4.83
C GLU A 80 -3.93 1.38 -4.44
N PHE A 81 -4.09 0.31 -3.67
CA PHE A 81 -5.36 -0.11 -3.13
C PHE A 81 -5.38 0.17 -1.63
N VAL A 82 -6.29 1.03 -1.19
CA VAL A 82 -6.65 1.13 0.22
C VAL A 82 -7.68 0.03 0.50
N VAL A 83 -7.31 -0.90 1.36
CA VAL A 83 -8.20 -1.98 1.82
C VAL A 83 -8.50 -1.76 3.29
N THR A 84 -9.78 -1.73 3.64
CA THR A 84 -10.25 -1.61 5.03
C THR A 84 -11.69 -2.11 5.13
N ALA A 85 -12.35 -1.88 6.26
CA ALA A 85 -13.75 -2.17 6.47
C ALA A 85 -14.40 -1.05 7.32
N SER A 86 -15.70 -1.14 7.54
CA SER A 86 -16.40 -0.28 8.51
C SER A 86 -15.64 -0.23 9.85
N PRO A 87 -15.39 0.95 10.44
CA PRO A 87 -14.56 1.09 11.65
C PRO A 87 -15.02 0.20 12.80
N ASP A 88 -16.32 0.16 13.10
CA ASP A 88 -16.85 -0.68 14.18
C ASP A 88 -16.56 -2.17 13.99
N TYR A 89 -16.54 -2.64 12.73
CA TYR A 89 -16.15 -4.00 12.44
C TYR A 89 -14.65 -4.21 12.63
N MET A 90 -13.80 -3.35 12.04
CA MET A 90 -12.35 -3.51 12.14
C MET A 90 -11.86 -3.42 13.59
N HIS A 91 -12.41 -2.49 14.38
CA HIS A 91 -12.06 -2.31 15.79
C HIS A 91 -12.58 -3.45 16.69
N SER A 92 -13.59 -4.20 16.25
CA SER A 92 -14.07 -5.39 16.99
C SER A 92 -13.17 -6.62 16.83
N LEU A 93 -12.25 -6.60 15.86
CA LEU A 93 -11.35 -7.71 15.58
C LEU A 93 -10.08 -7.64 16.44
N SER A 94 -9.58 -8.81 16.85
CA SER A 94 -8.24 -8.93 17.42
C SER A 94 -7.15 -8.55 16.39
N LEU A 95 -5.95 -8.21 16.85
CA LEU A 95 -4.83 -7.88 15.94
C LEU A 95 -4.51 -9.02 14.97
N GLU A 96 -4.64 -10.27 15.41
CA GLU A 96 -4.46 -11.45 14.55
C GLU A 96 -5.54 -11.53 13.46
N GLU A 97 -6.79 -11.25 13.80
CA GLU A 97 -7.90 -11.25 12.84
C GLU A 97 -7.80 -10.09 11.85
N GLN A 98 -7.36 -8.92 12.30
CA GLN A 98 -7.06 -7.79 11.43
C GLN A 98 -5.94 -8.17 10.45
N LYS A 99 -4.86 -8.79 10.93
CA LYS A 99 -3.78 -9.28 10.06
C LYS A 99 -4.28 -10.30 9.04
N ARG A 100 -5.05 -11.31 9.47
CA ARG A 100 -5.66 -12.30 8.56
C ARG A 100 -6.57 -11.65 7.52
N TYR A 101 -7.29 -10.57 7.87
CA TYR A 101 -8.09 -9.81 6.92
C TYR A 101 -7.23 -9.17 5.82
N PHE A 102 -6.11 -8.53 6.19
CA PHE A 102 -5.20 -7.94 5.21
C PHE A 102 -4.46 -9.01 4.38
N GLU A 103 -4.04 -10.12 4.97
CA GLU A 103 -3.43 -11.25 4.24
C GLU A 103 -4.40 -11.85 3.20
N SER A 104 -5.66 -12.04 3.59
CA SER A 104 -6.71 -12.54 2.68
C SER A 104 -7.00 -11.55 1.55
N SER A 105 -7.01 -10.26 1.86
CA SER A 105 -7.22 -9.19 0.89
C SER A 105 -6.06 -9.08 -0.10
N LEU A 106 -4.82 -9.19 0.39
CA LEU A 106 -3.61 -9.23 -0.43
C LEU A 106 -3.64 -10.45 -1.36
N ALA A 107 -3.99 -11.64 -0.85
CA ALA A 107 -4.11 -12.84 -1.66
C ALA A 107 -5.17 -12.69 -2.76
N PHE A 108 -6.31 -12.06 -2.46
CA PHE A 108 -7.34 -11.76 -3.45
C PHE A 108 -6.81 -10.85 -4.58
N LEU A 109 -6.11 -9.77 -4.22
CA LEU A 109 -5.54 -8.84 -5.19
C LEU A 109 -4.42 -9.47 -6.02
N GLN A 110 -3.55 -10.25 -5.39
CA GLN A 110 -2.48 -10.97 -6.06
C GLN A 110 -3.02 -12.04 -7.02
N LYS A 111 -4.12 -12.72 -6.67
CA LYS A 111 -4.79 -13.65 -7.58
C LYS A 111 -5.33 -12.95 -8.82
N ARG A 112 -5.83 -11.71 -8.67
CA ARG A 112 -6.43 -10.94 -9.76
C ARG A 112 -5.38 -10.23 -10.64
N TYR A 113 -4.35 -9.66 -10.04
CA TYR A 113 -3.39 -8.78 -10.72
C TYR A 113 -1.98 -9.37 -10.83
N GLY A 114 -1.71 -10.53 -10.24
CA GLY A 114 -0.41 -11.20 -10.25
C GLY A 114 0.48 -10.78 -9.09
N LYS A 115 1.08 -11.76 -8.40
CA LYS A 115 2.00 -11.53 -7.27
C LYS A 115 3.16 -10.61 -7.63
N GLN A 116 3.71 -10.80 -8.83
CA GLN A 116 4.82 -10.02 -9.39
C GLN A 116 4.49 -8.56 -9.69
N ASN A 117 3.23 -8.15 -9.55
CA ASN A 117 2.78 -6.76 -9.75
C ASN A 117 2.46 -6.06 -8.42
N THR A 118 2.77 -6.69 -7.29
CA THR A 118 2.54 -6.16 -5.95
C THR A 118 3.87 -5.78 -5.32
N LEU A 119 4.03 -4.51 -4.95
CA LEU A 119 5.30 -3.95 -4.50
C LEU A 119 5.41 -3.90 -2.97
N TYR A 120 4.33 -3.52 -2.30
CA TYR A 120 4.21 -3.38 -0.86
C TYR A 120 2.76 -3.70 -0.46
N ALA A 121 2.55 -4.13 0.77
CA ALA A 121 1.22 -4.35 1.34
C ALA A 121 1.26 -4.24 2.85
#